data_AF-A0A7Z8Z9Q4-F1
#
_entry.id   AF-A0A7Z8Z9Q4-F1
#
_cell.length_a   1.000
_cell.length_b   1.000
_cell.length_c   1.000
_cell.angle_alpha   90.00
_cell.angle_beta   90.00
_cell.angle_gamma   90.00
#
_symmetry.space_group_name_H-M   'P 1'
#
loop_
_entity.id
_entity.type
_entity.pdbx_description
1 polymer ?
#
loop_
_entity_poly.entity_id
_entity_poly.type
_entity_poly.pdbx_seq_one_letter_code
_entity_poly.pdbx_strand_id
1 'polypeptide(L)'
;MTTDITELAQSLKTAAEKAGIEQWVNNHGEVNTADYEVDGGVYIDHICNCEIVGTESPRAEFIALANPDNILALVEALEKAQAKNALVAGGIEAATKLHERIAELESFRTAYMEWSDKTDWVNTDRRFGVVKPLGKHRADVLKTYIDHLESRAVKLPKRTVGEVMHMSGFSRDYAEGWCSGNDNAIHEMRAAGIKVEGE
;
A
#
# COMPACT_ATOMS: atom_id res chain seq x y z
N MET A 1 -17.21 16.13 -22.12
CA MET A 1 -17.71 17.49 -21.86
C MET A 1 -18.85 17.36 -20.86
N THR A 2 -18.59 17.58 -19.59
CA THR A 2 -19.65 17.83 -18.61
C THR A 2 -20.07 19.27 -18.81
N THR A 3 -21.28 19.50 -19.31
CA THR A 3 -21.87 20.84 -19.29
C THR A 3 -22.05 21.21 -17.81
N ASP A 4 -21.36 22.25 -17.36
CA ASP A 4 -21.58 22.80 -16.02
C ASP A 4 -22.98 23.43 -16.00
N ILE A 5 -23.90 22.80 -15.26
CA ILE A 5 -25.29 23.24 -15.14
C ILE A 5 -25.55 23.96 -13.82
N THR A 6 -24.52 24.30 -13.04
CA THR A 6 -24.67 24.84 -11.69
C THR A 6 -25.43 26.18 -11.70
N GLU A 7 -25.03 27.10 -12.59
CA GLU A 7 -25.69 28.39 -12.74
C GLU A 7 -27.14 28.26 -13.24
N LEU A 8 -27.38 27.31 -14.15
CA LEU A 8 -28.72 27.01 -14.68
C LEU A 8 -29.62 26.44 -13.59
N ALA A 9 -29.13 25.47 -12.82
CA ALA A 9 -29.86 24.85 -11.71
C ALA A 9 -30.27 25.89 -10.67
N GLN A 10 -29.35 26.77 -10.27
CA GLN A 10 -29.64 27.84 -9.31
C GLN A 10 -30.65 28.85 -9.87
N SER A 11 -30.53 29.21 -11.15
CA SER A 11 -31.46 30.14 -11.80
C SER A 11 -32.87 29.54 -11.90
N LEU A 12 -32.99 28.27 -12.28
CA LEU A 12 -34.26 27.56 -12.37
C LEU A 12 -34.92 27.38 -11.00
N LYS A 13 -34.13 27.03 -9.98
CA LYS A 13 -34.60 26.92 -8.59
C LYS A 13 -35.18 28.24 -8.10
N THR A 14 -34.45 29.34 -8.29
CA THR A 14 -34.90 30.68 -7.91
C THR A 14 -36.18 31.09 -8.65
N ALA A 15 -36.25 30.79 -9.96
CA ALA A 15 -37.44 31.09 -10.76
C ALA A 15 -38.66 30.27 -10.31
N ALA A 16 -38.47 28.97 -10.02
CA ALA A 16 -39.51 28.09 -9.55
C ALA A 16 -40.01 28.47 -8.15
N GLU A 17 -39.10 28.78 -7.20
CA GLU A 17 -39.48 29.29 -5.87
C GLU A 17 -40.29 30.59 -5.95
N LYS A 18 -39.91 31.49 -6.86
CA LYS A 18 -40.63 32.76 -7.08
C LYS A 18 -42.00 32.56 -7.74
N ALA A 19 -42.13 31.56 -8.61
CA ALA A 19 -43.38 31.23 -9.27
C ALA A 19 -44.44 30.65 -8.30
N GLY A 20 -44.03 30.16 -7.13
CA GLY A 20 -44.93 29.54 -6.17
C GLY A 20 -45.14 28.05 -6.44
N ILE A 21 -45.42 27.28 -5.39
CA ILE A 21 -45.60 25.82 -5.46
C ILE A 21 -47.06 25.53 -5.86
N GLU A 22 -47.42 25.91 -7.08
CA GLU A 22 -48.74 25.63 -7.63
C GLU A 22 -48.61 24.54 -8.69
N GLN A 23 -49.41 23.49 -8.57
CA GLN A 23 -49.49 22.46 -9.61
C GLN A 23 -50.14 23.09 -10.83
N TRP A 24 -49.46 23.02 -11.98
CA TRP A 24 -50.03 23.44 -13.25
C TRP A 24 -50.80 22.28 -13.88
N VAL A 25 -52.00 22.57 -14.37
CA VAL A 25 -52.93 21.60 -14.94
C VAL A 25 -53.13 21.90 -16.42
N ASN A 26 -53.02 20.87 -17.26
CA ASN A 26 -53.36 20.96 -18.67
C ASN A 26 -54.85 20.61 -18.88
N ASN A 27 -55.62 21.58 -19.34
CA ASN A 27 -57.03 21.46 -19.71
C ASN A 27 -57.16 21.52 -21.24
N HIS A 28 -56.89 20.38 -21.86
CA HIS A 28 -57.06 20.18 -23.31
C HIS A 28 -56.22 21.09 -24.21
N GLY A 29 -55.11 21.66 -23.73
CA GLY A 29 -54.20 22.55 -24.47
C GLY A 29 -54.06 23.97 -23.86
N GLU A 30 -54.89 24.29 -22.87
CA GLU A 30 -54.77 25.43 -21.97
C GLU A 30 -54.12 25.01 -20.64
N VAL A 31 -53.07 25.71 -20.20
CA VAL A 31 -52.38 25.46 -18.93
C VAL A 31 -52.77 26.51 -17.92
N ASN A 32 -53.28 26.06 -16.78
CA ASN A 32 -53.71 26.90 -15.67
C ASN A 32 -53.05 26.45 -14.36
N THR A 33 -53.08 27.29 -13.34
CA THR A 33 -52.80 26.86 -11.97
C THR A 33 -53.91 25.96 -11.43
N ALA A 34 -53.62 25.25 -10.34
CA ALA A 34 -54.64 24.57 -9.56
C ALA A 34 -55.59 25.59 -8.92
N ASP A 35 -56.84 25.18 -8.68
CA ASP A 35 -57.85 25.97 -7.99
C ASP A 35 -57.33 26.49 -6.65
N TYR A 36 -57.38 27.82 -6.45
CA TYR A 36 -57.03 28.47 -5.20
C TYR A 36 -58.16 29.38 -4.70
N GLU A 37 -58.29 29.50 -3.37
CA GLU A 37 -59.36 30.29 -2.75
C GLU A 37 -58.87 31.67 -2.32
N VAL A 38 -59.61 32.71 -2.70
CA VAL A 38 -59.42 34.10 -2.24
C VAL A 38 -60.77 34.67 -1.83
N ASP A 39 -60.88 35.17 -0.59
CA ASP A 39 -62.10 35.79 -0.05
C ASP A 39 -63.40 34.96 -0.26
N GLY A 40 -63.29 33.63 -0.23
CA GLY A 40 -64.41 32.70 -0.41
C GLY A 40 -64.83 32.45 -1.87
N GLY A 41 -64.07 32.94 -2.84
CA GLY A 41 -64.17 32.58 -4.26
C GLY A 41 -63.04 31.65 -4.68
N VAL A 42 -63.31 30.75 -5.64
CA VAL A 42 -62.31 29.89 -6.27
C VAL A 42 -61.82 30.55 -7.55
N TYR A 43 -60.49 30.65 -7.70
CA TYR A 43 -59.80 31.28 -8.81
C TYR A 43 -58.73 30.35 -9.39
N ILE A 44 -58.37 30.60 -10.64
CA ILE A 44 -57.24 29.98 -11.34
C ILE A 44 -56.50 31.07 -12.11
N ASP A 45 -55.18 30.92 -12.24
CA ASP A 45 -54.36 31.77 -13.08
C ASP A 45 -54.08 31.08 -14.40
N HIS A 46 -54.24 31.81 -15.49
CA HIS A 46 -53.94 31.31 -16.83
C HIS A 46 -52.44 31.47 -17.14
N ILE A 47 -51.76 30.35 -17.40
CA ILE A 47 -50.30 30.29 -17.62
C ILE A 47 -49.96 30.35 -19.12
N CYS A 48 -50.55 29.49 -19.94
CA CYS A 48 -50.37 29.45 -21.39
C CYS A 48 -51.60 28.89 -22.08
N ASN A 49 -52.00 29.51 -23.18
CA ASN A 49 -52.83 28.86 -24.17
C ASN A 49 -51.91 28.38 -25.30
N CYS A 50 -51.71 27.07 -25.38
CA CYS A 50 -50.75 26.48 -26.31
C CYS A 50 -51.43 25.73 -27.46
N GLU A 51 -52.76 25.90 -27.61
CA GLU A 51 -53.65 25.22 -28.56
C GLU A 51 -54.24 26.14 -29.63
N ILE A 52 -54.83 25.53 -30.65
CA ILE A 52 -55.94 26.16 -31.38
C ILE A 52 -57.19 25.90 -30.52
N VAL A 53 -58.02 26.92 -30.29
CA VAL A 53 -59.18 26.86 -29.36
C VAL A 53 -59.92 25.52 -29.45
N GLY A 54 -59.88 24.76 -28.35
CA GLY A 54 -60.54 23.47 -28.18
C GLY A 54 -59.77 22.25 -28.71
N THR A 55 -58.42 22.27 -28.73
CA THR A 55 -57.61 21.13 -29.20
C THR A 55 -56.41 20.81 -28.30
N GLU A 56 -56.10 19.54 -28.07
CA GLU A 56 -54.92 19.13 -27.30
C GLU A 56 -53.60 19.64 -27.88
N SER A 57 -52.64 19.93 -27.00
CA SER A 57 -51.30 20.38 -27.38
C SER A 57 -50.22 19.69 -26.54
N PRO A 58 -49.24 18.99 -27.15
CA PRO A 58 -48.13 18.38 -26.41
C PRO A 58 -47.23 19.41 -25.73
N ARG A 59 -47.31 20.69 -26.13
CA ARG A 59 -46.60 21.79 -25.46
C ARG A 59 -47.26 22.13 -24.12
N ALA A 60 -48.60 22.08 -24.06
CA ALA A 60 -49.34 22.29 -22.82
C ALA A 60 -49.04 21.16 -21.82
N GLU A 61 -48.99 19.91 -22.30
CA GLU A 61 -48.58 18.76 -21.48
C GLU A 61 -47.17 18.93 -20.90
N PHE A 62 -46.20 19.31 -21.73
CA PHE A 62 -44.83 19.54 -21.28
C PHE A 62 -44.74 20.66 -20.24
N ILE A 63 -45.41 21.79 -20.48
CA ILE A 63 -45.39 22.94 -19.57
C ILE A 63 -46.04 22.58 -18.24
N ALA A 64 -47.20 21.91 -18.26
CA ALA A 64 -47.88 21.47 -17.04
C ALA A 64 -47.02 20.48 -16.22
N LEU A 65 -46.29 19.59 -16.89
CA LEU A 65 -45.34 18.69 -16.25
C LEU A 65 -44.09 19.42 -15.72
N ALA A 66 -43.57 20.40 -16.46
CA ALA A 66 -42.43 21.23 -16.08
C ALA A 66 -42.79 22.37 -15.11
N ASN A 67 -43.81 22.16 -14.28
CA ASN A 67 -44.25 23.12 -13.28
C ASN A 67 -43.16 23.39 -12.21
N PRO A 68 -43.31 24.45 -11.41
CA PRO A 68 -42.32 24.83 -10.39
C PRO A 68 -41.95 23.70 -9.43
N ASP A 69 -42.92 22.93 -8.94
CA ASP A 69 -42.69 21.82 -7.99
C ASP A 69 -41.80 20.72 -8.60
N ASN A 70 -42.10 20.29 -9.82
CA ASN A 70 -41.31 19.28 -10.54
C ASN A 70 -39.92 19.79 -10.93
N ILE A 71 -39.77 21.07 -11.26
CA ILE A 71 -38.45 21.68 -11.52
C ILE A 71 -37.61 21.70 -10.24
N LEU A 72 -38.18 22.06 -9.09
CA LEU A 72 -37.48 22.04 -7.81
C LEU A 72 -37.03 20.62 -7.44
N ALA A 73 -37.92 19.64 -7.56
CA ALA A 73 -37.59 18.23 -7.32
C ALA A 73 -36.47 17.72 -8.25
N LEU A 74 -36.51 18.10 -9.53
CA LEU A 74 -35.47 17.75 -10.49
C LEU A 74 -34.12 18.39 -10.14
N VAL A 75 -34.10 19.68 -9.81
CA VAL A 75 -32.86 20.39 -9.43
C VAL A 75 -32.26 19.77 -8.16
N GLU A 76 -33.07 19.49 -7.15
CA GLU A 76 -32.60 18.84 -5.92
C GLU A 76 -31.97 17.46 -6.21
N ALA A 77 -32.59 16.66 -7.08
CA ALA A 77 -32.05 15.36 -7.49
C ALA A 77 -30.71 15.51 -8.23
N LEU A 78 -30.58 16.51 -9.10
CA LEU A 78 -29.35 16.81 -9.84
C LEU A 78 -28.22 17.28 -8.92
N GLU A 79 -28.50 18.19 -7.98
CA GLU A 79 -27.54 18.66 -6.96
C GLU A 79 -27.01 17.47 -6.13
N LYS A 80 -27.91 16.59 -5.67
CA LYS A 80 -27.52 15.35 -4.95
C LYS A 80 -26.68 14.41 -5.81
N ALA A 81 -27.00 14.27 -7.09
CA ALA A 81 -26.22 13.44 -8.01
C ALA A 81 -24.81 14.01 -8.26
N GLN A 82 -24.69 15.32 -8.44
CA GLN A 82 -23.40 16.00 -8.59
C GLN A 82 -22.53 15.85 -7.35
N ALA A 83 -23.10 16.02 -6.15
CA ALA A 83 -22.39 15.81 -4.89
C ALA A 83 -21.85 14.37 -4.76
N LYS A 84 -22.65 13.37 -5.14
CA LYS A 84 -22.21 11.96 -5.19
C LYS A 84 -21.10 11.74 -6.20
N ASN A 85 -21.20 12.33 -7.39
CA ASN A 85 -20.15 12.22 -8.41
C ASN A 85 -18.82 12.81 -7.95
N ALA A 86 -18.85 13.96 -7.26
CA ALA A 86 -17.66 14.57 -6.68
C ALA A 86 -17.02 13.66 -5.61
N LEU A 87 -17.83 13.06 -4.73
CA LEU A 87 -17.36 12.09 -3.73
C LEU A 87 -16.71 10.86 -4.39
N VAL A 88 -17.35 10.29 -5.42
CA VAL A 88 -16.81 9.14 -6.16
C VAL A 88 -15.50 9.50 -6.85
N ALA A 89 -15.41 10.67 -7.50
CA ALA A 89 -14.19 11.14 -8.14
C ALA A 89 -13.04 11.26 -7.13
N GLY A 90 -13.28 11.84 -5.96
CA GLY A 90 -12.29 11.91 -4.88
C GLY A 90 -11.88 10.52 -4.35
N GLY A 91 -12.84 9.59 -4.24
CA GLY A 91 -12.58 8.20 -3.88
C GLY A 91 -11.70 7.46 -4.90
N ILE A 92 -11.93 7.69 -6.19
CA ILE A 92 -11.12 7.10 -7.27
C ILE A 92 -9.68 7.62 -7.20
N GLU A 93 -9.48 8.93 -6.99
CA GLU A 93 -8.14 9.52 -6.84
C GLU A 93 -7.39 9.00 -5.61
N ALA A 94 -8.10 8.81 -4.48
CA ALA A 94 -7.49 8.20 -3.30
C ALA A 94 -7.12 6.74 -3.55
N ALA A 95 -7.98 5.97 -4.23
CA ALA A 95 -7.73 4.57 -4.56
C ALA A 95 -6.55 4.40 -5.52
N THR A 96 -6.38 5.29 -6.50
CA THR A 96 -5.23 5.24 -7.43
C THR A 96 -3.91 5.46 -6.67
N LYS A 97 -3.85 6.47 -5.78
CA LYS A 97 -2.68 6.72 -4.92
C LYS A 97 -2.37 5.52 -4.00
N LEU A 98 -3.39 4.88 -3.45
CA LEU A 98 -3.21 3.67 -2.64
C LEU A 98 -2.68 2.51 -3.47
N HIS A 99 -3.17 2.29 -4.68
CA HIS A 99 -2.66 1.26 -5.59
C HIS A 99 -1.19 1.49 -5.96
N GLU A 100 -0.81 2.74 -6.26
CA GLU A 100 0.59 3.11 -6.52
C GLU A 100 1.49 2.79 -5.31
N ARG A 101 1.04 3.14 -4.10
CA ARG A 101 1.79 2.84 -2.87
C ARG A 101 1.89 1.35 -2.60
N ILE A 102 0.84 0.57 -2.88
CA ILE A 102 0.87 -0.89 -2.76
C ILE A 102 1.92 -1.47 -3.71
N ALA A 103 1.92 -1.06 -4.98
CA ALA A 103 2.89 -1.54 -5.96
C ALA A 103 4.33 -1.19 -5.55
N GLU A 104 4.56 0.01 -5.03
CA GLU A 104 5.87 0.41 -4.48
C GLU A 104 6.28 -0.48 -3.30
N LEU A 105 5.39 -0.70 -2.33
CA LEU A 105 5.66 -1.56 -1.17
C LEU A 105 5.89 -3.03 -1.54
N GLU A 106 5.19 -3.54 -2.55
CA GLU A 106 5.39 -4.89 -3.07
C GLU A 106 6.77 -5.05 -3.71
N SER A 107 7.29 -4.00 -4.37
CA SER A 107 8.65 -4.01 -4.91
C SER A 107 9.71 -4.13 -3.79
N PHE A 108 9.55 -3.36 -2.70
CA PHE A 108 10.44 -3.43 -1.54
C PHE A 108 10.34 -4.78 -0.84
N ARG A 109 9.12 -5.30 -0.67
CA ARG A 109 8.90 -6.63 -0.09
C ARG A 109 9.60 -7.71 -0.91
N THR A 110 9.49 -7.65 -2.24
CA THR A 110 10.14 -8.62 -3.14
C THR A 110 11.66 -8.58 -2.99
N ALA A 111 12.27 -7.39 -3.04
CA ALA A 111 13.71 -7.23 -2.84
C ALA A 111 14.17 -7.73 -1.46
N TYR A 112 13.40 -7.46 -0.41
CA TYR A 112 13.69 -7.95 0.94
C TYR A 112 13.62 -9.49 1.03
N MET A 113 12.60 -10.10 0.43
CA MET A 113 12.45 -11.56 0.42
C MET A 113 13.60 -12.22 -0.36
N GLU A 114 13.95 -11.71 -1.55
CA GLU A 114 15.08 -12.23 -2.31
C GLU A 114 16.39 -12.17 -1.53
N TRP A 115 16.65 -11.07 -0.81
CA TRP A 115 17.84 -10.94 0.01
C TRP A 115 17.81 -11.87 1.24
N SER A 116 16.65 -11.97 1.90
CA SER A 116 16.48 -12.84 3.06
C SER A 116 16.67 -14.30 2.69
N ASP A 117 16.08 -14.77 1.60
CA ASP A 117 16.17 -16.15 1.13
C ASP A 117 17.62 -16.53 0.79
N LYS A 118 18.38 -15.62 0.16
CA LYS A 118 19.82 -15.81 -0.13
C LYS A 118 20.69 -15.99 1.11
N THR A 119 20.22 -15.54 2.27
CA THR A 119 20.98 -15.59 3.53
C THR A 119 20.40 -16.58 4.55
N ASP A 120 19.28 -17.24 4.23
CA ASP A 120 18.59 -18.11 5.19
C ASP A 120 19.39 -19.37 5.57
N TRP A 121 20.24 -19.84 4.66
CA TRP A 121 21.17 -20.96 4.91
C TRP A 121 22.03 -20.77 6.18
N VAL A 122 22.31 -19.52 6.61
CA VAL A 122 23.07 -19.23 7.84
C VAL A 122 22.40 -19.82 9.08
N ASN A 123 21.06 -19.91 9.08
CA ASN A 123 20.30 -20.45 10.22
C ASN A 123 20.31 -21.98 10.25
N THR A 124 20.42 -22.64 9.11
CA THR A 124 20.29 -24.09 8.97
C THR A 124 21.63 -24.79 8.81
N ASP A 125 22.68 -24.08 8.40
CA ASP A 125 24.01 -24.63 8.21
C ASP A 125 24.69 -24.96 9.55
N ARG A 126 25.06 -26.23 9.70
CA ARG A 126 25.67 -26.79 10.90
C ARG A 126 26.98 -26.10 11.30
N ARG A 127 27.71 -25.49 10.36
CA ARG A 127 28.97 -24.78 10.63
C ARG A 127 28.80 -23.66 11.64
N PHE A 128 27.65 -22.97 11.63
CA PHE A 128 27.36 -21.89 12.56
C PHE A 128 26.84 -22.37 13.92
N GLY A 129 26.65 -23.68 14.12
CA GLY A 129 26.17 -24.23 15.39
C GLY A 129 27.01 -23.79 16.61
N VAL A 130 28.31 -23.53 16.40
CA VAL A 130 29.23 -23.02 17.43
C VAL A 130 28.89 -21.60 17.91
N VAL A 131 28.31 -20.75 17.05
CA VAL A 131 27.93 -19.36 17.38
C VAL A 131 26.45 -19.19 17.72
N LYS A 132 25.64 -20.27 17.64
CA LYS A 132 24.20 -20.31 17.95
C LYS A 132 23.42 -19.20 17.22
N PRO A 133 23.12 -19.38 15.92
CA PRO A 133 22.65 -18.31 15.06
C PRO A 133 21.20 -17.87 15.31
N LEU A 134 20.37 -18.73 15.92
CA LEU A 134 18.95 -18.46 16.11
C LEU A 134 18.70 -17.18 16.92
N GLY A 135 17.86 -16.29 16.40
CA GLY A 135 17.50 -15.02 17.03
C GLY A 135 18.56 -13.92 16.89
N LYS A 136 19.70 -14.19 16.23
CA LYS A 136 20.73 -13.19 15.94
C LYS A 136 20.60 -12.64 14.53
N HIS A 137 21.07 -11.42 14.33
CA HIS A 137 21.19 -10.86 12.99
C HIS A 137 22.26 -11.63 12.20
N ARG A 138 21.99 -11.98 10.94
CA ARG A 138 22.86 -12.86 10.13
C ARG A 138 24.28 -12.28 9.95
N ALA A 139 24.41 -10.96 9.84
CA ALA A 139 25.74 -10.33 9.77
C ALA A 139 26.55 -10.51 11.07
N ASP A 140 25.88 -10.49 12.23
CA ASP A 140 26.54 -10.70 13.53
C ASP A 140 26.94 -12.16 13.71
N VAL A 141 26.12 -13.10 13.21
CA VAL A 141 26.47 -14.52 13.16
C VAL A 141 27.74 -14.73 12.33
N LEU A 142 27.81 -14.13 11.14
CA LEU A 142 28.99 -14.24 10.28
C LEU A 142 30.22 -13.62 10.94
N LYS A 143 30.08 -12.44 11.55
CA LYS A 143 31.18 -11.76 12.26
C LYS A 143 31.71 -12.61 13.42
N THR A 144 30.81 -13.08 14.29
CA THR A 144 31.20 -13.96 15.41
C THR A 144 31.79 -15.28 14.96
N TYR A 145 31.37 -15.81 13.80
CA TYR A 145 31.96 -17.02 13.24
C TYR A 145 33.35 -16.77 12.68
N ILE A 146 33.60 -15.61 12.06
CA ILE A 146 34.94 -15.18 11.65
C ILE A 146 35.84 -15.06 12.88
N ASP A 147 35.40 -14.36 13.92
CA ASP A 147 36.15 -14.23 15.18
C ASP A 147 36.48 -15.61 15.78
N HIS A 148 35.50 -16.53 15.77
CA HIS A 148 35.71 -17.91 16.20
C HIS A 148 36.79 -18.61 15.37
N LEU A 149 36.74 -18.51 14.04
CA LEU A 149 37.74 -19.11 13.15
C LEU A 149 39.13 -18.51 13.37
N GLU A 150 39.22 -17.18 13.51
CA GLU A 150 40.47 -16.46 13.76
C GLU A 150 41.06 -16.75 15.15
N SER A 151 40.23 -17.16 16.12
CA SER A 151 40.70 -17.60 17.44
C SER A 151 41.27 -19.02 17.47
N ARG A 152 41.01 -19.85 16.44
CA ARG A 152 41.46 -21.24 16.42
C ARG A 152 42.99 -21.31 16.33
N ALA A 153 43.57 -22.13 17.20
CA ALA A 153 44.98 -22.47 17.19
C ALA A 153 45.19 -23.97 17.04
N VAL A 154 46.27 -24.37 16.39
CA VAL A 154 46.70 -25.77 16.29
C VAL A 154 47.37 -26.17 17.59
N LYS A 155 46.90 -27.26 18.18
CA LYS A 155 47.55 -27.85 19.35
C LYS A 155 48.70 -28.74 18.91
N LEU A 156 49.91 -28.18 18.89
CA LEU A 156 51.14 -28.91 18.58
C LEU A 156 52.13 -28.78 19.76
N PRO A 157 52.16 -29.75 20.70
CA PRO A 157 52.95 -29.62 21.91
C PRO A 157 54.44 -29.59 21.61
N LYS A 158 55.15 -28.61 22.19
CA LYS A 158 56.61 -28.60 22.20
C LYS A 158 57.10 -29.50 23.33
N ARG A 159 58.02 -30.41 23.01
CA ARG A 159 58.67 -31.30 23.98
C ARG A 159 60.17 -31.17 23.87
N THR A 160 60.82 -31.30 25.01
CA THR A 160 62.28 -31.35 25.12
C THR A 160 62.80 -32.70 24.61
N VAL A 161 64.07 -32.72 24.17
CA VAL A 161 64.75 -33.94 23.75
C VAL A 161 64.66 -35.02 24.83
N GLY A 162 64.84 -34.65 26.11
CA GLY A 162 64.74 -35.58 27.24
C GLY A 162 63.36 -36.21 27.38
N GLU A 163 62.29 -35.43 27.28
CA GLU A 163 60.91 -35.97 27.29
C GLU A 163 60.67 -36.92 26.12
N VAL A 164 61.18 -36.60 24.92
CA VAL A 164 61.04 -37.46 23.75
C VAL A 164 61.83 -38.75 23.91
N MET A 165 63.06 -38.69 24.43
CA MET A 165 63.87 -39.87 24.76
C MET A 165 63.13 -40.80 25.72
N HIS A 166 62.49 -40.26 26.76
CA HIS A 166 61.69 -41.07 27.70
C HIS A 166 60.51 -41.79 27.03
N MET A 167 59.92 -41.22 25.99
CA MET A 167 58.80 -41.83 25.27
C MET A 167 59.22 -42.78 24.14
N SER A 168 60.41 -42.56 23.55
CA SER A 168 60.87 -43.29 22.36
C SER A 168 61.85 -44.43 22.64
N GLY A 169 62.16 -44.71 23.92
CA GLY A 169 63.11 -45.76 24.30
C GLY A 169 64.58 -45.30 24.34
N PHE A 170 64.81 -44.03 24.71
CA PHE A 170 66.12 -43.40 24.97
C PHE A 170 67.07 -43.26 23.76
N SER A 171 66.56 -43.33 22.53
CA SER A 171 67.35 -42.95 21.35
C SER A 171 67.47 -41.43 21.26
N ARG A 172 68.71 -40.92 21.39
CA ARG A 172 69.02 -39.49 21.30
C ARG A 172 68.82 -38.95 19.88
N ASP A 173 69.37 -39.64 18.87
CA ASP A 173 69.29 -39.22 17.46
C ASP A 173 67.84 -39.13 16.98
N TYR A 174 67.00 -40.09 17.37
CA TYR A 174 65.56 -40.03 17.10
C TYR A 174 64.90 -38.83 17.78
N ALA A 175 65.20 -38.59 19.06
CA ALA A 175 64.60 -37.51 19.83
C ALA A 175 64.97 -36.13 19.28
N GLU A 176 66.23 -35.93 18.90
CA GLU A 176 66.69 -34.69 18.25
C GLU A 176 66.03 -34.49 16.88
N GLY A 177 65.93 -35.54 16.06
CA GLY A 177 65.22 -35.49 14.78
C GLY A 177 63.73 -35.16 14.93
N TRP A 178 63.05 -35.75 15.91
CA TRP A 178 61.64 -35.44 16.20
C TRP A 178 61.46 -33.98 16.63
N CYS A 179 62.28 -33.48 17.55
CA CYS A 179 62.21 -32.09 18.01
C CYS A 179 62.48 -31.10 16.86
N SER A 180 63.48 -31.38 16.03
CA SER A 180 63.79 -30.56 14.84
C SER A 180 62.64 -30.55 13.83
N GLY A 181 62.04 -31.71 13.55
CA GLY A 181 60.86 -31.80 12.68
C GLY A 181 59.65 -31.06 13.24
N ASN A 182 59.43 -31.13 14.57
CA ASN A 182 58.35 -30.41 15.24
C ASN A 182 58.55 -28.89 15.18
N ASP A 183 59.78 -28.40 15.41
CA ASP A 183 60.11 -26.98 15.28
C ASP A 183 59.94 -26.49 13.84
N ASN A 184 60.30 -27.31 12.85
CA ASN A 184 60.07 -26.99 11.43
C ASN A 184 58.56 -26.95 11.11
N ALA A 185 57.77 -27.89 11.61
CA ALA A 185 56.31 -27.87 11.42
C ALA A 185 55.68 -26.62 12.04
N ILE A 186 56.11 -26.23 13.26
CA ILE A 186 55.67 -24.98 13.91
C ILE A 186 56.07 -23.76 13.07
N HIS A 187 57.30 -23.74 12.53
CA HIS A 187 57.78 -22.66 11.66
C HIS A 187 56.89 -22.52 10.42
N GLU A 188 56.64 -23.61 9.68
CA GLU A 188 55.81 -23.58 8.47
C GLU A 188 54.36 -23.19 8.76
N MET A 189 53.78 -23.67 9.88
CA MET A 189 52.44 -23.24 10.31
C MET A 189 52.38 -21.73 10.54
N ARG A 190 53.39 -21.16 11.22
CA ARG A 190 53.49 -19.72 11.48
C ARG A 190 53.71 -18.92 10.20
N ALA A 191 54.57 -19.39 9.30
CA ALA A 191 54.78 -18.78 8.00
C ALA A 191 53.49 -18.71 7.16
N ALA A 192 52.61 -19.71 7.32
CA ALA A 192 51.29 -19.74 6.72
C ALA A 192 50.22 -18.93 7.48
N GLY A 193 50.57 -18.24 8.57
CA GLY A 193 49.64 -17.46 9.40
C GLY A 193 48.73 -18.28 10.32
N ILE A 194 49.05 -19.56 10.56
CA ILE A 194 48.29 -20.46 11.43
C ILE A 194 48.80 -20.32 12.87
N LYS A 195 47.89 -20.00 13.80
CA LYS A 195 48.19 -19.92 15.24
C LYS A 195 48.49 -21.31 15.81
N VAL A 196 49.44 -21.41 16.74
CA VAL A 196 49.80 -22.65 17.46
C VAL A 196 49.66 -22.41 18.97
N GLU A 197 48.98 -23.32 19.70
CA GLU A 197 48.79 -23.19 21.15
C GLU A 197 50.12 -23.20 21.93
N GLY A 198 50.20 -22.42 23.00
CA GLY A 198 51.41 -22.31 23.84
C GLY A 198 52.30 -21.12 23.52
N GLU A 199 51.73 -20.06 22.95
CA GLU A 199 52.16 -18.69 23.25
C GLU A 199 52.13 -18.41 24.76
#